data_AF-D4D8B7-F1
#
_entry.id   AF-D4D8B7-F1
#
_cell.length_a   1.000
_cell.length_b   1.000
_cell.length_c   1.000
_cell.angle_alpha   90.00
_cell.angle_beta   90.00
_cell.angle_gamma   90.00
#
_symmetry.space_group_name_H-M   'P 1'
#
loop_
_entity.id
_entity.type
_entity.pdbx_description
1 polymer ?
#
loop_
_entity_poly.entity_id
_entity_poly.type
_entity_poly.pdbx_seq_one_letter_code
_entity_poly.pdbx_strand_id
1 'polypeptide(L)'
;MSTFEPVVVIDGKGHLLGRLASTVAKQLLNGQKIVVVRCEALNISGEFFRAKRMHTPFPPADIWKKKKWKRGREDESMGKNT
;
A
#
# COMPACT_ATOMS: atom_id res chain seq x y z
N MET A 1 -10.98 21.00 -17.09
CA MET A 1 -9.93 21.97 -16.71
C MET A 1 -9.64 21.78 -15.24
N SER A 2 -8.49 21.22 -14.86
CA SER A 2 -8.07 21.19 -13.46
C SER A 2 -7.48 22.54 -13.11
N THR A 3 -8.22 23.33 -12.36
CA THR A 3 -7.72 24.56 -11.75
C THR A 3 -6.65 24.20 -10.73
N PHE A 4 -5.42 24.69 -10.95
CA PHE A 4 -4.32 24.49 -10.01
C PHE A 4 -4.51 25.44 -8.83
N GLU A 5 -5.15 24.96 -7.77
CA GLU A 5 -5.15 25.70 -6.50
C GLU A 5 -3.76 25.61 -5.85
N PRO A 6 -3.31 26.63 -5.12
CA PRO A 6 -1.96 26.65 -4.56
C PRO A 6 -1.74 25.56 -3.49
N VAL A 7 -2.80 25.15 -2.77
CA VAL A 7 -2.76 24.10 -1.74
C VAL A 7 -4.11 23.40 -1.67
N VAL A 8 -4.12 22.07 -1.80
CA VAL A 8 -5.33 21.25 -1.62
C VAL A 8 -5.30 20.61 -0.23
N VAL A 9 -6.30 20.89 0.59
CA VAL A 9 -6.44 20.30 1.93
C VAL A 9 -7.46 19.17 1.87
N ILE A 10 -7.04 17.96 2.24
CA ILE A 10 -7.88 16.76 2.24
C ILE A 10 -8.12 16.31 3.68
N ASP A 11 -9.38 16.12 4.03
CA ASP A 11 -9.77 15.51 5.29
C ASP A 11 -9.70 13.98 5.21
N GLY A 12 -8.91 13.35 6.08
CA GLY A 12 -8.70 11.90 6.12
C GLY A 12 -9.86 11.09 6.69
N LYS A 13 -10.87 11.74 7.29
CA LYS A 13 -12.01 11.04 7.90
C LYS A 13 -12.80 10.23 6.87
N GLY A 14 -13.03 8.95 7.16
CA GLY A 14 -13.85 8.07 6.31
C GLY A 14 -13.21 7.66 4.98
N HIS A 15 -11.96 8.06 4.74
CA HIS A 15 -11.21 7.68 3.55
C HIS A 15 -10.50 6.34 3.76
N LEU A 16 -10.43 5.53 2.71
CA LEU A 16 -9.62 4.32 2.71
C LEU A 16 -8.16 4.66 2.39
N LEU A 17 -7.25 4.32 3.30
CA LEU A 17 -5.82 4.67 3.21
C LEU A 17 -5.22 4.41 1.81
N GLY A 18 -5.40 3.19 1.28
CA GLY A 18 -4.82 2.81 -0.01
C GLY A 18 -5.45 3.54 -1.21
N ARG A 19 -6.75 3.86 -1.14
CA ARG A 19 -7.44 4.58 -2.22
C ARG A 19 -7.03 6.05 -2.24
N LEU A 20 -6.99 6.67 -1.07
CA LEU A 20 -6.54 8.05 -0.91
C LEU A 20 -5.09 8.20 -1.39
N ALA A 21 -4.21 7.28 -0.99
CA ALA A 21 -2.79 7.33 -1.35
C ALA A 21 -2.54 7.35 -2.87
N SER A 22 -3.29 6.55 -3.64
CA SER A 22 -3.11 6.49 -5.10
C SER A 22 -3.46 7.82 -5.79
N THR A 23 -4.59 8.43 -5.39
CA THR A 23 -5.02 9.73 -5.92
C THR A 23 -4.06 10.84 -5.52
N VAL A 24 -3.62 10.86 -4.26
CA VAL A 24 -2.65 11.85 -3.76
C VAL A 24 -1.32 11.71 -4.49
N ALA A 25 -0.81 10.49 -4.70
CA ALA A 25 0.44 10.27 -5.44
C ALA A 25 0.38 10.83 -6.86
N LYS A 26 -0.73 10.60 -7.59
CA LYS A 26 -0.90 11.13 -8.94
C LYS A 26 -0.94 12.66 -8.98
N GLN A 27 -1.61 13.27 -8.01
CA GLN A 27 -1.69 14.73 -7.93
C GLN A 27 -0.33 15.36 -7.53
N LEU A 28 0.45 14.70 -6.65
CA LEU A 28 1.81 15.12 -6.32
C LEU A 28 2.73 15.11 -7.56
N LEU A 29 2.64 14.08 -8.40
CA LEU A 29 3.41 14.01 -9.66
C LEU A 29 3.01 15.10 -10.66
N ASN A 30 1.76 15.55 -10.62
CA ASN A 30 1.28 16.69 -11.41
C ASN A 30 1.73 18.05 -10.84
N GLY A 31 2.51 18.08 -9.75
CA GLY A 31 3.01 19.31 -9.12
C GLY A 31 2.03 19.97 -8.15
N GLN A 32 0.94 19.29 -7.78
CA GLN A 32 -0.04 19.80 -6.83
C GLN A 32 0.50 19.68 -5.39
N LYS A 33 0.43 20.77 -4.60
CA LYS A 33 0.75 20.72 -3.17
C LYS A 33 -0.49 20.27 -2.39
N ILE A 34 -0.36 19.19 -1.61
CA ILE A 34 -1.48 18.54 -0.92
C ILE A 34 -1.13 18.37 0.56
N VAL A 35 -2.09 18.70 1.43
CA VAL A 35 -2.01 18.51 2.87
C VAL A 35 -3.16 17.60 3.30
N VAL A 36 -2.83 16.48 3.95
CA VAL A 36 -3.83 15.57 4.54
C VAL A 36 -3.95 15.87 6.03
N VAL A 37 -5.17 16.11 6.49
CA VAL A 37 -5.49 16.44 7.90
C VAL A 37 -6.30 15.31 8.51
N ARG A 38 -6.18 15.09 9.83
CA ARG A 38 -6.86 14.02 10.58
C ARG A 38 -6.55 12.60 10.08
N CYS A 39 -5.26 12.26 10.03
CA CYS A 39 -4.82 10.93 9.62
C CYS A 39 -5.25 9.81 10.60
N GLU A 40 -5.60 10.15 11.85
CA GLU A 40 -6.09 9.22 12.87
C GLU A 40 -7.46 8.62 12.55
N ALA A 41 -8.27 9.31 11.74
CA ALA A 41 -9.61 8.88 11.35
C ALA A 41 -9.63 8.16 9.99
N LEU A 42 -8.46 7.75 9.47
CA LEU A 42 -8.35 7.00 8.23
C LEU A 42 -8.78 5.55 8.42
N ASN A 43 -9.63 5.08 7.53
CA ASN A 43 -10.13 3.72 7.55
C ASN A 43 -9.16 2.81 6.78
N ILE A 44 -8.82 1.68 7.40
CA ILE A 44 -8.14 0.58 6.72
C ILE A 44 -9.15 -0.54 6.56
N SER A 45 -9.36 -1.00 5.32
CA SER A 45 -10.22 -2.15 5.07
C SER A 45 -9.55 -3.43 5.58
N GLY A 46 -10.25 -4.18 6.43
CA GLY A 46 -9.79 -5.46 6.97
C GLY A 46 -9.86 -5.53 8.49
N GLU A 47 -9.77 -6.75 9.02
CA GLU A 47 -9.80 -6.99 10.46
C GLU A 47 -8.53 -6.42 11.13
N PHE A 48 -8.70 -5.76 12.28
CA PHE A 48 -7.62 -5.13 13.06
C PHE A 48 -6.42 -6.07 13.31
N PHE A 49 -6.68 -7.38 13.44
CA PHE A 49 -5.65 -8.40 13.67
C PHE A 49 -4.69 -8.58 12.47
N ARG A 50 -5.16 -8.40 11.23
CA ARG A 50 -4.33 -8.51 10.01
C ARG A 50 -3.52 -7.24 9.78
N ALA A 51 -4.09 -6.07 10.08
CA ALA A 51 -3.37 -4.79 10.04
C ALA A 51 -2.20 -4.76 11.03
N LYS A 52 -2.38 -5.29 12.25
CA LYS A 52 -1.33 -5.40 13.27
C LYS A 52 -0.16 -6.29 12.81
N ARG A 53 -0.43 -7.40 12.10
CA ARG A 53 0.59 -8.29 11.52
C ARG A 53 1.31 -7.66 10.31
N MET A 54 0.70 -6.70 9.64
CA MET A 54 1.34 -5.96 8.56
C MET A 54 2.24 -4.83 9.09
N HIS A 55 1.89 -4.24 10.24
CA HIS A 55 2.70 -3.22 10.91
C HIS A 55 3.86 -3.78 11.74
N THR A 56 3.88 -5.08 12.05
CA THR A 56 5.09 -5.69 12.62
C THR A 56 6.22 -5.61 11.58
N PRO A 57 7.36 -4.97 11.90
CA PRO A 57 8.45 -4.85 10.98
C PRO A 57 8.97 -6.25 10.67
N PHE A 58 8.93 -6.61 9.39
CA PHE A 58 9.69 -7.70 8.77
C PHE A 58 9.72 -9.04 9.53
N PRO A 59 9.06 -10.12 9.05
CA PRO A 59 9.57 -11.46 9.38
C PRO A 59 11.05 -11.50 8.96
N PRO A 60 11.96 -12.08 9.77
CA PRO A 60 13.40 -12.11 9.46
C PRO A 60 13.63 -12.49 8.00
N ALA A 61 14.57 -11.81 7.33
CA ALA A 61 14.87 -11.98 5.89
C ALA A 61 15.02 -13.45 5.45
N ASP A 62 15.31 -14.34 6.40
CA ASP A 62 15.37 -15.79 6.27
C ASP A 62 14.05 -16.44 5.78
N ILE A 63 12.89 -15.92 6.19
CA ILE A 63 11.58 -16.44 5.77
C ILE A 63 11.30 -16.06 4.31
N TRP A 64 11.73 -14.86 3.90
CA TRP A 64 11.56 -14.40 2.52
C TRP A 64 12.49 -15.15 1.55
N LYS A 65 13.74 -15.46 1.96
CA LYS A 65 14.62 -16.36 1.21
C LYS A 65 14.03 -17.78 1.08
N LYS A 66 13.54 -18.37 2.17
CA LYS A 66 12.91 -19.71 2.13
C LYS A 66 11.66 -19.77 1.26
N LYS A 67 10.80 -18.74 1.31
CA LYS A 67 9.57 -18.71 0.52
C LYS A 67 9.83 -18.45 -0.97
N LYS A 68 10.85 -17.66 -1.30
CA LYS A 68 11.31 -17.46 -2.68
C LYS A 68 11.97 -18.73 -3.24
N TRP A 69 12.76 -19.45 -2.43
CA TRP A 69 13.36 -20.74 -2.81
C TRP A 69 12.32 -21.85 -2.99
N LYS A 70 11.30 -21.94 -2.13
CA LYS A 70 10.22 -22.92 -2.29
C LYS A 70 9.38 -22.68 -3.54
N ARG A 71 9.00 -21.42 -3.80
CA ARG A 71 8.20 -21.08 -4.97
C ARG A 71 8.96 -21.31 -6.29
N GLY A 72 10.24 -20.93 -6.35
CA GLY A 72 11.08 -21.23 -7.51
C GLY A 72 11.31 -22.72 -7.76
N ARG A 73 11.23 -23.58 -6.73
CA ARG A 73 11.37 -25.04 -6.87
C ARG A 73 10.08 -25.71 -7.35
N GLU A 74 8.92 -25.14 -7.05
CA GLU A 74 7.62 -25.65 -7.50
C GLU A 74 7.39 -25.35 -8.99
N ASP A 75 7.77 -24.15 -9.45
CA ASP A 75 7.69 -23.76 -10.87
C ASP A 75 8.56 -24.67 -11.77
N GLU A 76 9.72 -25.12 -11.28
CA GLU A 76 10.64 -26.01 -12.01
C GLU A 76 10.12 -27.47 -12.10
N SER A 77 9.24 -27.87 -11.18
CA SER A 77 8.62 -29.21 -11.18
C SER A 77 7.37 -29.33 -12.06
N MET A 78 6.77 -28.20 -12.47
CA MET A 78 5.59 -28.18 -13.34
C MET A 78 5.92 -28.16 -14.83
N GLY A 79 7.18 -27.90 -15.21
CA GLY A 79 7.66 -27.86 -16.60
C GLY A 79 8.25 -29.17 -17.14
N LYS A 80 8.11 -30.28 -16.42
CA LYS A 80 8.63 -31.61 -16.82
C LYS A 80 7.51 -32.64 -16.86
N ASN A 81 6.42 -32.35 -17.56
CA ASN A 81 5.42 -33.32 -17.99
C ASN A 81 4.73 -32.76 -19.25
N THR A 82 5.52 -32.62 -20.31
CA THR A 82 5.08 -32.58 -21.72
C THR A 82 6.03 -33.45 -22.50
#